data_AF-A0AAE0AB74-F1
#
_entry.id   AF-A0AAE0AB74-F1
#
_cell.length_a   1.000
_cell.length_b   1.000
_cell.length_c   1.000
_cell.angle_alpha   90.00
_cell.angle_beta   90.00
_cell.angle_gamma   90.00
#
_symmetry.space_group_name_H-M   'P 1'
#
loop_
_entity.id
_entity.type
_entity.pdbx_description
1 polymer ?
#
loop_
_entity_poly.entity_id
_entity_poly.type
_entity_poly.pdbx_seq_one_letter_code
_entity_poly.pdbx_strand_id
1 'polypeptide(L)'
;MVKEVLQHFGVSPDMNLTCPLCNMGSESIDHLFILCSWSWKIWTSCMGWWEIHSCSSSSLQEWSLIGDGLCLSKKSLRARRSMFMVVVWTVREARNQIVFKNQVVHADQILDLIRFRVA
;
A
#
# COMPACT_ATOMS: atom_id res chain seq x y z
N MET A 1 -9.47 -8.64 23.27
CA MET A 1 -8.82 -9.74 22.51
C MET A 1 -7.61 -9.34 21.66
N VAL A 2 -7.66 -8.45 20.65
CA VAL A 2 -6.43 -8.11 19.87
C VAL A 2 -5.54 -7.06 20.58
N LYS A 3 -6.14 -6.14 21.35
CA LYS A 3 -5.40 -5.06 22.03
C LYS A 3 -4.53 -5.54 23.21
N GLU A 4 -4.97 -6.56 23.94
CA GLU A 4 -4.27 -7.06 25.14
C GLU A 4 -3.01 -7.87 24.80
N VAL A 5 -3.02 -8.59 23.68
CA VAL A 5 -1.86 -9.39 23.25
C VAL A 5 -0.69 -8.49 22.86
N LEU A 6 -0.96 -7.33 22.25
CA LEU A 6 0.08 -6.39 21.79
C LEU A 6 0.84 -5.72 22.94
N GLN A 7 0.16 -5.45 24.06
CA GLN A 7 0.78 -4.83 25.25
C GLN A 7 1.77 -5.78 25.94
N HIS A 8 1.52 -7.09 25.90
CA HIS A 8 2.42 -8.07 26.52
C HIS A 8 3.74 -8.23 25.75
N PHE A 9 3.77 -7.88 24.46
CA PHE A 9 4.98 -7.88 23.62
C PHE A 9 5.68 -6.52 23.54
N GLY A 10 5.38 -5.59 24.45
CA GLY A 10 6.07 -4.28 24.53
C GLY A 10 5.68 -3.29 23.42
N VAL A 11 4.58 -3.52 22.70
CA VAL A 11 4.05 -2.55 21.74
C VAL A 11 3.21 -1.55 22.49
N SER A 12 3.82 -0.41 22.85
CA SER A 12 3.10 0.75 23.40
C SER A 12 2.11 1.27 22.35
N PRO A 13 0.84 1.57 22.71
CA PRO A 13 -0.22 1.84 21.73
C PRO A 13 -0.08 3.16 20.96
N ASP A 14 0.93 3.97 21.29
CA ASP A 14 1.02 5.36 20.84
C ASP A 14 2.47 5.85 20.69
N MET A 15 3.34 5.02 20.12
CA MET A 15 4.52 5.59 19.45
C MET A 15 4.09 5.91 18.03
N ASN A 16 4.10 7.19 17.67
CA ASN A 16 4.14 7.65 16.29
C ASN A 16 5.41 7.09 15.64
N LEU A 17 5.41 5.79 15.33
CA LEU A 17 6.52 5.11 14.69
C LEU A 17 6.65 5.75 13.31
N THR A 18 7.82 6.30 13.04
CA THR A 18 8.13 6.81 11.72
C THR A 18 7.93 5.69 10.70
N CYS A 19 7.24 5.97 9.61
CA CYS A 19 6.95 5.01 8.56
C CYS A 19 8.25 4.36 8.07
N PRO A 20 8.42 3.04 8.19
CA PRO A 20 9.67 2.36 7.84
C PRO A 20 10.05 2.47 6.36
N LEU A 21 9.07 2.73 5.48
CA LEU A 21 9.30 2.84 4.03
C LEU A 21 9.88 4.20 3.63
N CYS A 22 9.35 5.29 4.18
CA CYS A 22 9.77 6.65 3.81
C CYS A 22 10.65 7.34 4.84
N ASN A 23 10.63 6.89 6.10
CA ASN A 23 11.31 7.50 7.25
C ASN A 23 10.98 8.99 7.49
N MET A 24 9.81 9.46 7.03
CA MET A 24 9.43 10.88 7.08
C MET A 24 8.12 11.15 7.84
N GLY A 25 7.07 10.35 7.62
CA GLY A 25 5.76 10.54 8.25
C GLY A 25 5.50 9.56 9.39
N SER A 26 4.52 9.87 10.25
CA SER A 26 4.00 8.89 11.22
C SER A 26 3.28 7.75 10.47
N GLU A 27 3.54 6.51 10.87
CA GLU A 27 2.89 5.34 10.27
C GLU A 27 1.42 5.29 10.66
N SER A 28 0.56 5.39 9.65
CA SER A 28 -0.86 5.06 9.71
C SER A 28 -1.24 4.22 8.50
N ILE A 29 -2.44 3.65 8.46
CA ILE A 29 -2.92 2.92 7.27
C ILE A 29 -2.91 3.85 6.04
N ASP A 30 -3.47 5.04 6.19
CA ASP A 30 -3.56 6.00 5.08
C ASP A 30 -2.19 6.53 4.68
N HIS A 31 -1.30 6.77 5.65
CA HIS A 31 0.08 7.11 5.31
C HIS A 31 0.75 5.95 4.58
N LEU A 32 0.79 4.75 5.16
CA LEU A 32 1.48 3.60 4.60
C LEU A 32 1.08 3.30 3.16
N PHE A 33 -0.21 3.38 2.83
CA PHE A 33 -0.69 2.97 1.52
C PHE A 33 -0.93 4.12 0.55
N ILE A 34 -1.25 5.34 1.02
CA ILE A 34 -1.70 6.44 0.16
C ILE A 34 -0.75 7.64 0.20
N LEU A 35 -0.45 8.15 1.40
CA LEU A 35 0.26 9.43 1.57
C LEU A 35 1.80 9.27 1.63
N CYS A 36 2.29 8.04 1.85
CA CYS A 36 3.71 7.73 1.91
C CYS A 36 4.34 7.97 0.55
N SER A 37 5.36 8.82 0.48
CA SER A 37 6.06 9.15 -0.76
C SER A 37 6.69 7.92 -1.42
N TRP A 38 7.11 6.92 -0.64
CA TRP A 38 7.62 5.65 -1.16
C TRP A 38 6.50 4.84 -1.81
N SER A 39 5.38 4.64 -1.12
CA SER A 39 4.22 3.90 -1.66
C SER A 39 3.58 4.62 -2.84
N TRP A 40 3.59 5.95 -2.83
CA TRP A 40 3.09 6.75 -3.94
C TRP A 40 3.89 6.52 -5.24
N LYS A 41 5.21 6.34 -5.15
CA LYS A 41 6.03 5.95 -6.32
C LYS A 41 5.62 4.59 -6.90
N ILE A 42 5.24 3.64 -6.03
CA ILE A 42 4.73 2.35 -6.46
C ILE A 42 3.41 2.53 -7.22
N TRP A 43 2.49 3.30 -6.64
CA TRP A 43 1.20 3.57 -7.26
C TRP A 43 1.30 4.31 -8.58
N THR A 44 2.08 5.38 -8.68
CA THR A 44 2.22 6.13 -9.94
C THR A 44 2.81 5.27 -11.06
N SER A 45 3.76 4.40 -10.73
CA SER A 45 4.32 3.43 -11.67
C SER A 45 3.26 2.42 -12.12
N CYS A 46 2.51 1.83 -11.18
CA CYS A 46 1.43 0.89 -11.49
C CYS A 46 0.36 1.56 -12.34
N MET A 47 -0.11 2.76 -11.97
CA MET A 47 -1.08 3.54 -12.73
C MET A 47 -0.61 3.82 -14.15
N GLY A 48 0.69 4.08 -14.35
CA GLY A 48 1.28 4.24 -15.67
C GLY A 48 1.17 2.99 -16.56
N TRP A 49 1.20 1.78 -16.00
CA TRP A 49 1.05 0.54 -16.78
C TRP A 49 -0.37 0.34 -17.31
N TRP A 50 -1.37 0.97 -16.68
CA TRP A 50 -2.78 0.91 -17.05
C TRP A 50 -3.34 2.24 -17.58
N GLU A 51 -2.47 3.20 -17.93
CA GLU A 51 -2.85 4.50 -18.48
C GLU A 51 -3.84 5.27 -17.58
N ILE A 52 -3.70 5.12 -16.26
CA ILE A 52 -4.51 5.84 -15.27
C ILE A 52 -3.82 7.15 -14.95
N HIS A 53 -4.32 8.25 -15.50
CA HIS A 53 -3.65 9.56 -15.41
C HIS A 53 -4.07 10.43 -14.22
N SER A 54 -5.17 10.10 -13.53
CA SER A 54 -5.66 10.89 -12.40
C SER A 54 -6.44 10.03 -11.41
N CYS A 55 -5.80 9.73 -10.28
CA CYS A 55 -6.46 9.11 -9.14
C CYS A 55 -5.75 9.60 -7.88
N SER A 56 -6.43 10.38 -7.06
CA SER A 56 -5.91 10.80 -5.76
C SER A 56 -6.97 10.48 -4.71
N SER A 57 -6.50 10.19 -3.51
CA SER A 57 -7.36 9.91 -2.37
C SER A 57 -6.64 10.30 -1.10
N SER A 58 -7.40 10.59 -0.05
CA SER A 58 -6.86 10.89 1.26
C SER A 58 -6.78 9.64 2.15
N SER A 59 -7.51 8.58 1.81
CA SER A 59 -7.58 7.35 2.58
C SER A 59 -7.59 6.09 1.72
N LEU A 60 -7.14 4.97 2.29
CA LEU A 60 -7.17 3.69 1.58
C LEU A 60 -8.60 3.26 1.23
N GLN A 61 -9.54 3.57 2.12
CA GLN A 61 -10.95 3.24 1.95
C GLN A 61 -11.55 3.99 0.76
N GLU A 62 -11.39 5.31 0.70
CA GLU A 62 -11.86 6.14 -0.42
C GLU A 62 -11.29 5.61 -1.74
N TRP A 63 -9.98 5.36 -1.82
CA TRP A 63 -9.35 4.89 -3.05
C TRP A 63 -9.93 3.55 -3.52
N SER A 64 -10.22 2.63 -2.60
CA SER A 64 -10.82 1.34 -2.95
C SER A 64 -12.18 1.50 -3.66
N LEU A 65 -12.92 2.56 -3.33
CA LEU A 65 -14.27 2.85 -3.81
C LEU A 65 -14.30 3.72 -5.08
N ILE A 66 -13.22 4.46 -5.40
CA ILE A 66 -13.21 5.48 -6.48
C ILE A 66 -13.87 4.99 -7.76
N GLY A 67 -13.55 3.77 -8.19
CA GLY A 67 -14.06 3.30 -9.46
C GLY A 67 -15.32 2.45 -9.39
N ASP A 68 -15.99 2.36 -8.24
CA ASP A 68 -17.36 1.85 -8.17
C ASP A 68 -18.36 2.88 -8.74
N GLY A 69 -17.98 4.16 -8.76
CA GLY A 69 -18.73 5.23 -9.44
C GLY A 69 -18.40 5.38 -10.94
N LEU A 70 -17.48 4.60 -11.48
CA LEU A 70 -17.11 4.65 -12.90
C LEU A 70 -17.93 3.65 -13.72
N CYS A 71 -18.39 4.04 -14.91
CA CYS A 71 -19.08 3.18 -15.88
C CYS A 71 -18.14 2.16 -16.55
N LEU A 72 -17.40 1.39 -15.75
CA LEU A 72 -16.47 0.37 -16.23
C LEU A 72 -17.18 -0.96 -16.47
N SER A 73 -16.64 -1.74 -17.42
CA SER A 73 -17.10 -3.12 -17.61
C SER A 73 -16.82 -3.96 -16.35
N LYS A 74 -17.61 -5.03 -16.13
CA LYS A 74 -17.38 -5.99 -15.03
C LYS A 74 -15.95 -6.57 -15.05
N LYS A 75 -15.37 -6.77 -16.24
CA LYS A 75 -14.00 -7.26 -16.41
C LYS A 75 -12.98 -6.22 -15.95
N SER A 76 -13.14 -4.97 -16.37
CA SER A 76 -12.27 -3.85 -16.00
C SER A 76 -12.33 -3.56 -14.50
N LEU A 77 -13.53 -3.62 -13.90
CA LEU A 77 -13.72 -3.45 -12.46
C LEU A 77 -13.00 -4.54 -11.65
N ARG A 78 -13.09 -5.80 -12.08
CA ARG A 78 -12.34 -6.90 -11.46
C ARG A 78 -10.83 -6.70 -11.58
N ALA A 79 -10.34 -6.36 -12.77
CA ALA A 79 -8.91 -6.13 -12.99
C ALA A 79 -8.38 -5.00 -12.09
N ARG A 80 -9.13 -3.89 -11.98
CA ARG A 80 -8.76 -2.78 -11.07
C ARG A 80 -8.71 -3.22 -9.62
N ARG A 81 -9.72 -3.95 -9.14
CA ARG A 81 -9.77 -4.47 -7.77
C ARG A 81 -8.61 -5.43 -7.48
N SER A 82 -8.29 -6.32 -8.42
CA SER A 82 -7.13 -7.21 -8.31
C SER A 82 -5.83 -6.45 -8.23
N MET A 83 -5.60 -5.48 -9.12
CA MET A 83 -4.41 -4.61 -9.10
C MET A 83 -4.29 -3.89 -7.75
N PHE A 84 -5.38 -3.29 -7.27
CA PHE A 84 -5.41 -2.59 -6.00
C PHE A 84 -5.00 -3.51 -4.83
N MET A 85 -5.59 -4.71 -4.76
CA MET A 85 -5.27 -5.69 -3.72
C MET A 85 -3.82 -6.17 -3.78
N VAL A 86 -3.27 -6.40 -4.99
CA VAL A 86 -1.88 -6.82 -5.16
C VAL A 86 -0.91 -5.73 -4.69
N VAL A 87 -1.16 -4.46 -5.05
CA VAL A 87 -0.30 -3.34 -4.62
C VAL A 87 -0.34 -3.21 -3.11
N VAL A 88 -1.53 -3.15 -2.50
CA VAL A 88 -1.71 -3.05 -1.04
C VAL A 88 -1.00 -4.20 -0.32
N TRP A 89 -1.20 -5.43 -0.77
CA TRP A 89 -0.56 -6.60 -0.17
C TRP A 89 0.96 -6.52 -0.26
N THR A 90 1.50 -6.18 -1.43
CA THR A 90 2.95 -6.16 -1.67
C THR A 90 3.64 -5.03 -0.89
N VAL A 91 3.03 -3.85 -0.79
CA VAL A 91 3.52 -2.75 0.05
C VAL A 91 3.55 -3.15 1.53
N ARG A 92 2.49 -3.81 2.01
CA ARG A 92 2.44 -4.31 3.39
C ARG A 92 3.54 -5.35 3.66
N GLU A 93 3.78 -6.24 2.71
CA GLU A 93 4.85 -7.24 2.78
C GLU A 93 6.23 -6.58 2.82
N ALA A 94 6.49 -5.58 1.97
CA ALA A 94 7.74 -4.81 1.98
C ALA A 94 7.98 -4.13 3.33
N ARG A 95 6.96 -3.47 3.89
CA ARG A 95 7.06 -2.89 5.24
C ARG A 95 7.40 -3.95 6.29
N ASN A 96 6.79 -5.12 6.22
CA ASN A 96 7.07 -6.21 7.16
C ASN A 96 8.50 -6.77 7.00
N GLN A 97 9.07 -6.79 5.79
CA GLN A 97 10.46 -7.16 5.58
C GLN A 97 11.42 -6.19 6.27
N ILE A 98 11.14 -4.87 6.22
CA ILE A 98 11.94 -3.89 6.97
C ILE A 98 11.82 -4.14 8.47
N VAL A 99 10.59 -4.20 9.00
CA VAL A 99 10.37 -4.22 10.45
C VAL A 99 10.76 -5.54 11.11
N PHE A 100 10.48 -6.68 10.48
CA PHE A 100 10.70 -7.99 11.10
C PHE A 100 11.92 -8.73 10.59
N LYS A 101 12.48 -8.34 9.44
CA LYS A 101 13.64 -9.00 8.83
C LYS A 101 14.85 -8.09 8.68
N ASN A 102 14.74 -6.80 9.06
CA ASN A 102 15.80 -5.80 8.89
C ASN A 102 16.35 -5.75 7.45
N GLN A 103 15.47 -5.94 6.46
CA GLN A 103 15.84 -5.95 5.04
C GLN A 103 15.69 -4.56 4.44
N VAL A 104 16.58 -4.23 3.51
CA VAL A 104 16.43 -3.07 2.63
C VAL A 104 15.58 -3.49 1.44
N VAL A 105 14.51 -2.74 1.17
CA VAL A 105 13.61 -2.96 0.04
C VAL A 105 13.72 -1.82 -0.96
N HIS A 106 13.91 -2.17 -2.22
CA HIS A 106 14.00 -1.22 -3.32
C HIS A 106 12.66 -1.15 -4.07
N ALA A 107 12.26 0.05 -4.48
CA ALA A 107 11.00 0.25 -5.20
C ALA A 107 10.93 -0.57 -6.49
N ASP A 108 12.03 -0.66 -7.24
CA ASP A 108 12.09 -1.39 -8.51
C ASP A 108 11.80 -2.89 -8.32
N GLN A 109 12.38 -3.52 -7.28
CA GLN A 109 12.12 -4.92 -6.94
C GLN A 109 10.64 -5.16 -6.61
N ILE A 110 10.02 -4.19 -5.94
CA ILE A 110 8.61 -4.26 -5.57
C ILE A 110 7.71 -4.08 -6.80
N LEU A 111 8.09 -3.20 -7.73
CA LEU A 111 7.40 -3.04 -9.01
C LEU A 111 7.46 -4.31 -9.86
N ASP A 112 8.62 -4.95 -9.96
CA ASP A 112 8.78 -6.23 -10.67
C ASP A 112 7.93 -7.34 -10.04
N LEU A 113 7.90 -7.39 -8.70
CA LEU A 113 7.06 -8.34 -7.97
C LEU A 113 5.57 -8.10 -8.21
N ILE A 114 5.13 -6.84 -8.24
CA ILE A 114 3.73 -6.50 -8.55
C ILE A 114 3.40 -6.92 -9.99
N ARG A 115 4.26 -6.62 -10.97
CA ARG A 115 4.06 -7.06 -12.37
C ARG A 115 3.89 -8.57 -12.46
N PHE A 116 4.77 -9.33 -11.81
CA PHE A 116 4.69 -10.78 -11.76
C PHE A 116 3.39 -11.29 -11.12
N ARG A 117 2.87 -10.61 -10.10
CA ARG A 117 1.62 -10.98 -9.40
C ARG A 117 0.34 -10.63 -10.16
N VAL A 118 0.40 -9.67 -11.09
CA VAL A 118 -0.77 -9.21 -11.86
C VAL A 118 -0.83 -9.85 -13.27
N ALA A 119 0.30 -10.33 -13.79
CA ALA A 119 0.38 -11.09 -15.05
C ALA A 119 -0.36 -12.44 -14.94
#